data_AF-A0A538MDB3-F1
#
_entry.id   AF-A0A538MDB3-F1
#
_cell.length_a   1.000
_cell.length_b   1.000
_cell.length_c   1.000
_cell.angle_alpha   90.00
_cell.angle_beta   90.00
_cell.angle_gamma   90.00
#
_symmetry.space_group_name_H-M   'P 1'
#
loop_
_entity.id
_entity.type
_entity.pdbx_description
1 polymer ?
#
loop_
_entity_poly.entity_id
_entity_poly.type
_entity_poly.pdbx_seq_one_letter_code
_entity_poly.pdbx_strand_id
1 'polypeptide(L)'
;MKLALAAFRSTPFRLLFAGELVSLLGTAVAPVALAFAVLDLTGSATDLGYVLAAGWLPQIVFILIGGVLGDRLPRNLVMVGANAFSAAAQGVAAGLLLVGVAQPWHLALLAAIRGTATALFFPAAQAVVPEIVERELLQPANALLRLAQSSSTIVGAGVGGIAVAAAGPGWAIAFDAVTYLTSALILVRMKIPRVVVERGETIIRELIEGWNEFRSREWLWVIVVCASVGNLVATASFSVLGPLIAKRYLGGAAAYGAIVATQSAGFIAGGMLSLRWRPARPLLVSTLALLPTAAEIACYASVRVTAVIAAVAFFAGVGLEVFGVNWITALQQHIPTRVLSRVNSYDALGSFVFIPLGLVIAGPLADRFGVTDTLWGFLAIGVASVGAALLSRDVRTLRRVDGAGYSEAEARSAAAS
;
A
#
# COMPACT_ATOMS: atom_id res chain seq x y z
N MET A 1 -15.31 8.31 21.05
CA MET A 1 -14.75 9.68 20.93
C MET A 1 -13.90 10.09 22.15
N LYS A 2 -14.40 10.01 23.40
CA LYS A 2 -13.61 10.36 24.61
C LYS A 2 -12.29 9.59 24.75
N LEU A 3 -12.28 8.28 24.48
CA LEU A 3 -11.06 7.45 24.51
C LEU A 3 -10.06 7.79 23.39
N ALA A 4 -10.54 8.17 22.20
CA ALA A 4 -9.67 8.63 21.12
C ALA A 4 -8.99 9.96 21.48
N LEU A 5 -9.73 10.88 22.10
CA LEU A 5 -9.17 12.14 22.61
C LEU A 5 -8.18 11.92 23.78
N ALA A 6 -8.32 10.81 24.52
CA ALA A 6 -7.40 10.47 25.60
C ALA A 6 -6.00 10.09 25.08
N ALA A 7 -5.89 9.49 23.88
CA ALA A 7 -4.59 9.20 23.25
C ALA A 7 -3.74 10.47 23.05
N PHE A 8 -4.39 11.61 22.71
CA PHE A 8 -3.72 12.91 22.57
C PHE A 8 -3.21 13.51 23.89
N ARG A 9 -3.45 12.88 25.05
CA ARG A 9 -2.80 13.29 26.32
C ARG A 9 -1.31 12.95 26.32
N SER A 10 -0.91 11.91 25.60
CA SER A 10 0.51 11.55 25.43
C SER A 10 1.19 12.53 24.48
N THR A 11 2.20 13.26 24.97
CA THR A 11 2.97 14.19 24.14
C THR A 11 3.70 13.49 22.98
N PRO A 12 4.38 12.35 23.20
CA PRO A 12 4.97 11.60 22.09
C PRO A 12 3.93 11.15 21.05
N PHE A 13 2.72 10.74 21.46
CA PHE A 13 1.66 10.38 20.52
C PHE A 13 1.17 11.58 19.70
N ARG A 14 1.02 12.77 20.30
CA ARG A 14 0.68 14.00 19.56
C ARG A 14 1.71 14.32 18.47
N LEU A 15 3.00 14.19 18.81
CA LEU A 15 4.09 14.44 17.87
C LEU A 15 4.13 13.40 16.75
N LEU A 16 3.94 12.12 17.08
CA LEU A 16 3.80 11.05 16.10
C LEU A 16 2.65 11.34 15.13
N PHE A 17 1.45 11.54 15.66
CA PHE A 17 0.24 11.77 14.87
C PHE A 17 0.37 13.01 13.97
N ALA A 18 0.89 14.12 14.50
CA ALA A 18 1.07 15.34 13.72
C ALA A 18 2.15 15.17 12.63
N GLY A 19 3.28 14.55 12.96
CA GLY A 19 4.34 14.28 12.00
C GLY A 19 3.88 13.35 10.88
N GLU A 20 3.16 12.28 11.22
CA GLU A 20 2.66 11.31 10.26
C GLU A 20 1.56 11.91 9.38
N LEU A 21 0.59 12.64 9.96
CA LEU A 21 -0.46 13.31 9.19
C LEU A 21 0.13 14.29 8.16
N VAL A 22 1.10 15.11 8.55
CA VAL A 22 1.74 16.07 7.63
C VAL A 22 2.45 15.32 6.49
N SER A 23 3.24 14.29 6.80
CA SER A 23 3.95 13.50 5.79
C SER A 23 3.00 12.73 4.86
N LEU A 24 1.91 12.17 5.39
CA LEU A 24 0.91 11.44 4.62
C LEU A 24 0.20 12.34 3.61
N LEU A 25 -0.10 13.59 3.97
CA LEU A 25 -0.72 14.56 3.07
C LEU A 25 0.17 14.87 1.86
N GLY A 26 1.48 15.06 2.06
CA GLY A 26 2.43 15.23 0.96
C GLY A 26 2.61 13.96 0.14
N THR A 27 2.80 12.82 0.82
CA THR A 27 3.04 11.53 0.18
C THR A 27 1.88 11.14 -0.74
N ALA A 28 0.65 11.48 -0.38
CA ALA A 28 -0.53 11.21 -1.19
C ALA A 28 -0.60 12.00 -2.52
N VAL A 29 0.13 13.11 -2.63
CA VAL A 29 0.26 13.90 -3.87
C VAL A 29 1.31 13.31 -4.81
N ALA A 30 2.37 12.70 -4.25
CA ALA A 30 3.56 12.30 -4.97
C ALA A 30 3.35 11.29 -6.12
N PRO A 31 2.46 10.27 -6.04
CA PRO A 31 2.26 9.32 -7.14
C PRO A 31 1.77 10.00 -8.42
N VAL A 32 0.82 10.95 -8.31
CA VAL A 32 0.31 11.71 -9.46
C VAL A 32 1.41 12.62 -9.99
N ALA A 33 2.11 13.33 -9.11
CA ALA A 33 3.18 14.23 -9.52
C ALA A 33 4.35 13.51 -10.20
N LEU A 34 4.82 12.39 -9.65
CA LEU A 34 5.90 11.59 -10.23
C LEU A 34 5.48 10.97 -11.56
N ALA A 35 4.23 10.48 -11.67
CA ALA A 35 3.74 9.92 -12.92
C ALA A 35 3.74 10.95 -14.05
N PHE A 36 3.21 12.14 -13.79
CA PHE A 36 3.18 13.21 -14.79
C PHE A 36 4.55 13.85 -15.00
N ALA A 37 5.43 13.92 -14.01
CA ALA A 37 6.82 14.33 -14.18
C ALA A 37 7.53 13.49 -15.25
N VAL A 38 7.49 12.17 -15.12
CA VAL A 38 8.18 11.27 -16.06
C VAL A 38 7.53 11.33 -17.44
N LEU A 39 6.19 11.33 -17.49
CA LEU A 39 5.47 11.43 -18.76
C LEU A 39 5.67 12.77 -19.46
N ASP A 40 5.83 13.88 -18.73
CA ASP A 40 6.14 15.21 -19.28
C ASP A 40 7.56 15.29 -19.81
N LEU A 41 8.51 14.61 -19.15
CA LEU A 41 9.90 14.54 -19.60
C LEU A 41 10.10 13.66 -20.85
N THR A 42 9.38 12.53 -20.96
CA THR A 42 9.70 11.48 -21.94
C THR A 42 8.54 11.09 -22.86
N GLY A 43 7.30 11.28 -22.42
CA GLY A 43 6.11 10.70 -23.06
C GLY A 43 6.03 9.16 -22.98
N SER A 44 6.94 8.51 -22.26
CA SER A 44 7.15 7.06 -22.25
C SER A 44 6.54 6.41 -21.02
N ALA A 45 5.66 5.42 -21.23
CA ALA A 45 5.18 4.56 -20.15
C ALA A 45 6.27 3.61 -19.64
N THR A 46 7.25 3.28 -20.48
CA THR A 46 8.39 2.45 -20.09
C THR A 46 9.26 3.15 -19.05
N ASP A 47 9.60 4.42 -19.27
CA ASP A 47 10.37 5.21 -18.30
C ASP A 47 9.59 5.40 -17.00
N LEU A 48 8.28 5.65 -17.09
CA LEU A 48 7.41 5.74 -15.92
C LEU A 48 7.43 4.43 -15.10
N GLY A 49 7.26 3.29 -15.78
CA GLY A 49 7.31 1.98 -15.18
C GLY A 49 8.63 1.72 -14.44
N TYR A 50 9.76 2.07 -15.07
CA TYR A 50 11.08 1.90 -14.47
C TYR A 50 11.32 2.81 -13.26
N VAL A 51 10.90 4.07 -13.33
CA VAL A 51 11.01 5.02 -12.19
C VAL A 51 10.19 4.55 -11.00
N LEU A 52 8.94 4.12 -11.22
CA LEU A 52 8.09 3.59 -10.15
C LEU A 52 8.65 2.29 -9.57
N ALA A 53 9.11 1.37 -10.43
CA ALA A 53 9.73 0.12 -10.00
C ALA A 53 10.99 0.34 -9.17
N ALA A 54 11.81 1.33 -9.52
CA ALA A 54 13.00 1.71 -8.77
C ALA A 54 12.67 2.15 -7.34
N GLY A 55 11.49 2.73 -7.09
CA GLY A 55 11.02 3.04 -5.74
C GLY A 55 10.51 1.82 -4.97
N TRP A 56 9.80 0.91 -5.63
CA TRP A 56 9.23 -0.29 -4.99
C TRP A 56 10.26 -1.37 -4.68
N LEU A 57 11.27 -1.56 -5.54
CA LEU A 57 12.29 -2.60 -5.37
C LEU A 57 13.01 -2.51 -4.02
N PRO A 58 13.62 -1.36 -3.64
CA PRO A 58 14.23 -1.22 -2.33
C PRO A 58 13.21 -1.37 -1.20
N GLN A 59 11.98 -0.89 -1.40
CA GLN A 59 10.94 -1.00 -0.38
C GLN A 59 10.67 -2.46 0.00
N ILE A 60 10.58 -3.36 -0.99
CA ILE A 60 10.34 -4.79 -0.76
C ILE A 60 11.60 -5.48 -0.21
N VAL A 61 12.78 -5.18 -0.75
CA VAL A 61 14.04 -5.82 -0.34
C VAL A 61 14.41 -5.43 1.10
N PHE A 62 14.26 -4.15 1.45
CA PHE A 62 14.69 -3.62 2.74
C PHE A 62 13.61 -3.70 3.83
N ILE A 63 12.36 -4.08 3.55
CA ILE A 63 11.32 -4.18 4.59
C ILE A 63 11.71 -5.16 5.71
N LEU A 64 12.36 -6.28 5.34
CA LEU A 64 12.87 -7.28 6.30
C LEU A 64 14.05 -6.72 7.12
N ILE A 65 14.87 -5.88 6.52
CA ILE A 65 16.04 -5.26 7.16
C ILE A 65 15.59 -4.11 8.09
N GLY A 66 14.54 -3.38 7.72
CA GLY A 66 13.95 -2.29 8.50
C GLY A 66 13.52 -2.73 9.90
N GLY A 67 12.97 -3.95 10.03
CA GLY A 67 12.66 -4.55 11.33
C GLY A 67 13.90 -4.71 12.22
N VAL A 68 14.98 -5.28 11.67
CA VAL A 68 16.24 -5.52 12.41
C VAL A 68 16.94 -4.21 12.81
N LEU A 69 16.92 -3.19 11.94
CA LEU A 69 17.46 -1.87 12.25
C LEU A 69 16.64 -1.15 13.32
N GLY A 70 15.32 -1.29 13.28
CA GLY A 70 14.39 -0.74 14.28
C GLY A 70 14.58 -1.29 15.69
N ASP A 71 15.21 -2.47 15.81
CA ASP A 71 15.56 -3.08 17.10
C ASP A 71 16.93 -2.63 17.64
N ARG A 72 17.83 -2.17 16.76
CA ARG A 72 19.22 -1.80 17.13
C ARG A 72 19.41 -0.30 17.31
N LEU A 73 18.62 0.52 16.61
CA LEU A 73 18.70 1.97 16.65
C LEU A 73 17.49 2.55 17.38
N PRO A 74 17.63 3.71 18.05
CA PRO A 74 16.49 4.43 18.60
C PRO A 74 15.46 4.72 17.49
N ARG A 75 14.22 4.25 17.65
CA ARG A 75 13.17 4.32 16.62
C ARG A 75 12.89 5.75 16.17
N ASN A 76 12.98 6.73 17.07
CA ASN A 76 12.84 8.14 16.73
C ASN A 76 13.92 8.60 15.73
N LEU A 77 15.18 8.15 15.88
CA LEU A 77 16.26 8.48 14.95
C LEU A 77 16.06 7.83 13.59
N VAL A 78 15.56 6.59 13.56
CA VAL A 78 15.22 5.90 12.30
C VAL A 78 14.12 6.67 11.56
N MET A 79 13.06 7.06 12.26
CA MET A 79 11.93 7.80 11.66
C MET A 79 12.34 9.20 11.19
N VAL A 80 13.09 9.95 12.00
CA VAL A 80 13.60 11.28 11.62
C VAL A 80 14.56 11.18 10.44
N GLY A 81 15.47 10.21 10.48
CA GLY A 81 16.42 9.96 9.39
C GLY A 81 15.70 9.63 8.08
N ALA A 82 14.73 8.70 8.13
CA ALA A 82 13.93 8.35 6.97
C ALA A 82 13.20 9.56 6.37
N ASN A 83 12.54 10.39 7.20
CA ASN A 83 11.88 11.60 6.72
C ASN A 83 12.86 12.64 6.17
N ALA A 84 14.04 12.79 6.78
CA ALA A 84 15.07 13.69 6.27
C ALA A 84 15.63 13.22 4.91
N PHE A 85 15.88 11.91 4.75
CA PHE A 85 16.30 11.34 3.47
C PHE A 85 15.22 11.48 2.39
N SER A 86 13.95 11.23 2.73
CA SER A 86 12.82 11.45 1.82
C SER A 86 12.69 12.92 1.43
N ALA A 87 12.83 13.85 2.38
CA ALA A 87 12.81 15.29 2.11
C ALA A 87 13.93 15.72 1.17
N ALA A 88 15.14 15.21 1.38
CA ALA A 88 16.27 15.49 0.49
C ALA A 88 16.05 14.90 -0.90
N ALA A 89 15.62 13.64 -1.01
CA ALA A 89 15.36 13.00 -2.29
C ALA A 89 14.27 13.72 -3.10
N GLN A 90 13.15 14.05 -2.46
CA GLN A 90 12.07 14.80 -3.11
C GLN A 90 12.48 16.25 -3.41
N GLY A 91 13.24 16.90 -2.52
CA GLY A 91 13.74 18.26 -2.73
C GLY A 91 14.67 18.35 -3.93
N VAL A 92 15.57 17.38 -4.10
CA VAL A 92 16.44 17.28 -5.28
C VAL A 92 15.60 16.98 -6.52
N ALA A 93 14.64 16.06 -6.46
CA ALA A 93 13.76 15.75 -7.59
C ALA A 93 12.97 16.99 -8.04
N ALA A 94 12.39 17.73 -7.09
CA ALA A 94 11.71 18.99 -7.35
C ALA A 94 12.65 20.02 -7.98
N GLY A 95 13.84 20.21 -7.42
CA GLY A 95 14.84 21.15 -7.97
C GLY A 95 15.21 20.83 -9.42
N LEU A 96 15.48 19.56 -9.72
CA LEU A 96 15.81 19.11 -11.07
C LEU A 96 14.64 19.34 -12.05
N LEU A 97 13.40 19.08 -11.61
CA LEU A 97 12.20 19.29 -12.43
C LEU A 97 11.92 20.77 -12.69
N LEU A 98 12.05 21.62 -11.66
CA LEU A 98 11.80 23.05 -11.75
C LEU A 98 12.85 23.79 -12.58
N VAL A 99 14.11 23.34 -12.53
CA VAL A 99 15.19 23.88 -13.37
C VAL A 99 15.13 23.32 -14.81
N GLY A 100 14.37 22.25 -15.05
CA GLY A 100 14.20 21.66 -16.38
C GLY A 100 15.36 20.77 -16.82
N VAL A 101 16.18 20.28 -15.88
CA VAL A 101 17.35 19.40 -16.14
C VAL A 101 17.11 17.96 -15.67
N ALA A 102 15.90 17.64 -15.22
CA ALA A 102 15.54 16.31 -14.79
C ALA A 102 15.65 15.30 -15.94
N GLN A 103 16.11 14.09 -15.61
CA GLN A 103 16.18 12.95 -16.52
C GLN A 103 15.56 11.74 -15.83
N PRO A 104 15.05 10.73 -16.57
CA PRO A 104 14.36 9.59 -15.98
C PRO A 104 15.19 8.85 -14.93
N TRP A 105 16.49 8.67 -15.18
CA TRP A 105 17.37 7.98 -14.23
C TRP A 105 17.60 8.78 -12.94
N HIS A 106 17.58 10.12 -12.99
CA HIS A 106 17.60 10.95 -11.78
C HIS A 106 16.37 10.64 -10.91
N LEU A 107 15.19 10.62 -11.53
CA LEU A 107 13.94 10.34 -10.83
C LEU A 107 13.88 8.90 -10.32
N ALA A 108 14.42 7.93 -11.07
CA ALA A 108 14.51 6.54 -10.64
C ALA A 108 15.42 6.38 -9.40
N LEU A 109 16.60 7.00 -9.41
CA LEU A 109 17.52 6.97 -8.27
C LEU A 109 16.90 7.62 -7.02
N LEU A 110 16.27 8.78 -7.19
CA LEU A 110 15.63 9.51 -6.09
C LEU A 110 14.40 8.75 -5.56
N ALA A 111 13.63 8.10 -6.44
CA ALA A 111 12.55 7.20 -6.06
C ALA A 111 13.08 5.99 -5.26
N ALA A 112 14.22 5.42 -5.64
CA ALA A 112 14.86 4.32 -4.91
C ALA A 112 15.33 4.73 -3.51
N ILE A 113 15.90 5.93 -3.37
CA ILE A 113 16.29 6.49 -2.07
C ILE A 113 15.05 6.66 -1.18
N ARG A 114 13.97 7.27 -1.71
CA ARG A 114 12.70 7.43 -1.00
C ARG A 114 12.06 6.08 -0.62
N GLY A 115 12.11 5.09 -1.52
CA GLY A 115 11.62 3.73 -1.27
C GLY A 115 12.36 3.06 -0.12
N THR A 116 13.68 3.22 -0.07
CA THR A 116 14.52 2.74 1.03
C THR A 116 14.16 3.42 2.35
N ALA A 117 14.01 4.75 2.35
CA ALA A 117 13.57 5.48 3.54
C ALA A 117 12.19 5.02 4.04
N THR A 118 11.26 4.76 3.11
CA THR A 118 9.93 4.22 3.41
C THR A 118 10.01 2.85 4.10
N ALA A 119 10.88 1.96 3.61
CA ALA A 119 11.11 0.63 4.17
C ALA A 119 11.61 0.67 5.63
N LEU A 120 12.39 1.69 5.98
CA LEU A 120 12.91 1.90 7.33
C LEU A 120 11.89 2.58 8.25
N PHE A 121 11.11 3.51 7.71
CA PHE A 121 10.13 4.28 8.49
C PHE A 121 8.99 3.42 9.02
N PHE A 122 8.38 2.59 8.16
CA PHE A 122 7.12 1.91 8.49
C PHE A 122 7.22 0.95 9.69
N PRO A 123 8.23 0.06 9.79
CA PRO A 123 8.39 -0.80 10.96
C PRO A 123 8.63 0.00 12.24
N ALA A 124 9.43 1.07 12.18
CA ALA A 124 9.72 1.92 13.32
C ALA A 124 8.47 2.68 13.81
N ALA A 125 7.64 3.18 12.88
CA ALA A 125 6.40 3.88 13.19
C ALA A 125 5.34 2.95 13.82
N GLN A 126 5.22 1.70 13.36
CA GLN A 126 4.31 0.75 13.99
C GLN A 126 4.78 0.33 15.39
N ALA A 127 6.09 0.13 15.55
CA ALA A 127 6.65 -0.36 16.81
C ALA A 127 6.69 0.72 17.90
N VAL A 128 6.73 2.01 17.56
CA VAL A 128 6.73 3.08 18.58
C VAL A 128 5.37 3.27 19.26
N VAL A 129 4.24 2.93 18.60
CA VAL A 129 2.90 3.18 19.15
C VAL A 129 2.70 2.49 20.52
N PRO A 130 3.01 1.18 20.68
CA PRO A 130 2.94 0.52 21.98
C PRO A 130 3.81 1.11 23.09
N GLU A 131 4.87 1.85 22.75
CA GLU A 131 5.80 2.43 23.72
C GLU A 131 5.37 3.81 24.23
N ILE A 132 4.45 4.47 23.51
CA ILE A 132 4.08 5.86 23.76
C ILE A 132 2.64 6.06 24.22
N VAL A 133 1.80 5.03 24.17
CA VAL A 133 0.44 5.07 24.71
C VAL A 133 0.18 3.89 25.65
N GLU A 134 -0.71 4.11 26.62
CA GLU A 134 -1.19 3.07 27.53
C GLU A 134 -1.91 1.95 26.75
N ARG A 135 -1.89 0.73 27.31
CA ARG A 135 -2.39 -0.48 26.63
C ARG A 135 -3.87 -0.37 26.25
N GLU A 136 -4.65 0.30 27.08
CA GLU A 136 -6.08 0.57 26.91
C GLU A 136 -6.36 1.56 25.76
N LEU A 137 -5.36 2.37 25.39
CA LEU A 137 -5.45 3.40 24.35
C LEU A 137 -4.83 2.96 23.02
N LEU A 138 -4.24 1.76 22.93
CA LEU A 138 -3.62 1.25 21.69
C LEU A 138 -4.60 1.16 20.53
N GLN A 139 -5.79 0.60 20.75
CA GLN A 139 -6.79 0.48 19.69
C GLN A 139 -7.29 1.88 19.23
N PRO A 140 -7.68 2.80 20.13
CA PRO A 140 -7.98 4.18 19.75
C PRO A 140 -6.84 4.91 19.01
N ALA A 141 -5.59 4.74 19.44
CA ALA A 141 -4.41 5.35 18.82
C ALA A 141 -4.20 4.85 17.39
N ASN A 142 -4.21 3.54 17.19
CA ASN A 142 -4.11 2.93 15.86
C ASN A 142 -5.28 3.32 14.95
N ALA A 143 -6.50 3.43 15.49
CA ALA A 143 -7.66 3.88 14.73
C ALA A 143 -7.48 5.33 14.23
N LEU A 144 -6.94 6.22 15.06
CA LEU A 144 -6.63 7.60 14.66
C LEU A 144 -5.58 7.66 13.56
N LEU A 145 -4.49 6.90 13.68
CA LEU A 145 -3.43 6.85 12.66
C LEU A 145 -3.98 6.31 11.33
N ARG A 146 -4.77 5.23 11.37
CA ARG A 146 -5.42 4.69 10.17
C ARG A 146 -6.38 5.69 9.53
N LEU A 147 -7.15 6.42 10.32
CA LEU A 147 -8.01 7.50 9.82
C LEU A 147 -7.20 8.60 9.15
N ALA A 148 -6.10 9.04 9.77
CA ALA A 148 -5.18 10.01 9.18
C ALA A 148 -4.64 9.52 7.82
N GLN A 149 -4.23 8.25 7.74
CA GLN A 149 -3.76 7.63 6.49
C GLN A 149 -4.85 7.63 5.41
N SER A 150 -6.03 7.08 5.69
CA SER A 150 -7.11 7.01 4.70
C SER A 150 -7.59 8.40 4.25
N SER A 151 -7.76 9.34 5.18
CA SER A 151 -8.15 10.71 4.86
C SER A 151 -7.09 11.44 4.02
N SER A 152 -5.81 11.26 4.35
CA SER A 152 -4.71 11.88 3.59
C SER A 152 -4.62 11.35 2.18
N THR A 153 -4.80 10.04 1.97
CA THR A 153 -4.81 9.46 0.62
C THR A 153 -5.92 10.04 -0.26
N ILE A 154 -7.14 10.18 0.26
CA ILE A 154 -8.27 10.75 -0.48
C ILE A 154 -8.02 12.21 -0.83
N VAL A 155 -7.68 13.02 0.18
CA VAL A 155 -7.48 14.46 0.00
C VAL A 155 -6.27 14.71 -0.90
N GLY A 156 -5.16 14.03 -0.64
CA GLY A 156 -3.91 14.22 -1.35
C GLY A 156 -3.94 13.77 -2.81
N ALA A 157 -4.66 12.70 -3.16
CA ALA A 157 -4.79 12.31 -4.57
C ALA A 157 -5.54 13.35 -5.40
N GLY A 158 -6.65 13.88 -4.88
CA GLY A 158 -7.44 14.92 -5.53
C GLY A 158 -6.71 16.24 -5.61
N VAL A 159 -6.16 16.70 -4.48
CA VAL A 159 -5.33 17.92 -4.41
C VAL A 159 -4.09 17.79 -5.29
N GLY A 160 -3.47 16.62 -5.33
CA GLY A 160 -2.28 16.35 -6.12
C GLY A 160 -2.53 16.47 -7.62
N GLY A 161 -3.63 15.90 -8.13
CA GLY A 161 -4.01 16.07 -9.53
C GLY A 161 -4.24 17.54 -9.92
N ILE A 162 -4.89 18.31 -9.04
CA ILE A 162 -5.12 19.75 -9.24
C ILE A 162 -3.79 20.52 -9.17
N ALA A 163 -2.95 20.25 -8.17
CA ALA A 163 -1.66 20.91 -7.99
C ALA A 163 -0.73 20.69 -9.18
N VAL A 164 -0.66 19.45 -9.68
CA VAL A 164 0.12 19.11 -10.88
C VAL A 164 -0.45 19.81 -12.11
N ALA A 165 -1.78 19.87 -12.27
CA ALA A 165 -2.38 20.57 -13.41
C ALA A 165 -2.19 22.09 -13.36
N ALA A 166 -2.18 22.70 -12.17
CA ALA A 166 -2.11 24.15 -11.99
C ALA A 166 -0.67 24.69 -11.93
N ALA A 167 0.23 23.98 -11.25
CA ALA A 167 1.61 24.43 -11.01
C ALA A 167 2.67 23.52 -11.64
N GLY A 168 2.30 22.34 -12.11
CA GLY A 168 3.23 21.35 -12.64
C GLY A 168 3.76 20.37 -11.57
N PRO A 169 4.37 19.25 -12.01
CA PRO A 169 4.76 18.17 -11.12
C PRO A 169 5.93 18.51 -10.18
N GLY A 170 6.83 19.41 -10.60
CA GLY A 170 7.97 19.84 -9.77
C GLY A 170 7.54 20.52 -8.47
N TRP A 171 6.53 21.41 -8.52
CA TRP A 171 5.99 22.08 -7.33
C TRP A 171 5.20 21.13 -6.42
N ALA A 172 4.49 20.16 -7.00
CA ALA A 172 3.78 19.13 -6.24
C ALA A 172 4.77 18.21 -5.48
N ILE A 173 5.91 17.86 -6.09
CA ILE A 173 7.00 17.13 -5.43
C ILE A 173 7.71 18.02 -4.39
N ALA A 174 7.87 19.32 -4.65
CA ALA A 174 8.44 20.27 -3.68
C ALA A 174 7.58 20.37 -2.41
N PHE A 175 6.26 20.39 -2.58
CA PHE A 175 5.32 20.33 -1.46
C PHE A 175 5.55 19.07 -0.62
N ASP A 176 5.64 17.90 -1.26
CA ASP A 176 5.94 16.65 -0.56
C ASP A 176 7.27 16.72 0.22
N ALA A 177 8.34 17.25 -0.41
CA ALA A 177 9.63 17.46 0.24
C ALA A 177 9.52 18.31 1.53
N VAL A 178 8.76 19.41 1.47
CA VAL A 178 8.51 20.28 2.63
C VAL A 178 7.72 19.56 3.72
N THR A 179 6.74 18.72 3.37
CA THR A 179 5.99 17.95 4.36
C THR A 179 6.85 16.90 5.05
N TYR A 180 7.73 16.20 4.34
CA TYR A 180 8.70 15.29 4.93
C TYR A 180 9.67 16.02 5.87
N LEU A 181 10.20 17.17 5.46
CA LEU A 181 11.08 17.97 6.31
C LEU A 181 10.35 18.42 7.59
N THR A 182 9.12 18.90 7.44
CA THR A 182 8.27 19.32 8.56
C THR A 182 8.01 18.15 9.51
N SER A 183 7.71 16.98 8.97
CA SER A 183 7.52 15.75 9.76
C SER A 183 8.78 15.37 10.52
N ALA A 184 9.96 15.41 9.89
CA ALA A 184 11.24 15.17 10.56
C ALA A 184 11.47 16.15 11.73
N LEU A 185 11.18 17.45 11.53
CA LEU A 185 11.30 18.49 12.55
C LEU A 185 10.30 18.32 13.71
N ILE A 186 9.11 17.76 13.45
CA ILE A 186 8.15 17.42 14.51
C ILE A 186 8.67 16.20 15.29
N LEU A 187 9.07 15.14 14.60
CA LEU A 187 9.48 13.86 15.20
C LEU A 187 10.80 13.95 15.96
N VAL A 188 11.69 14.90 15.63
CA VAL A 188 12.95 15.09 16.39
C VAL A 188 12.70 15.46 17.86
N ARG A 189 11.54 16.04 18.16
CA ARG A 189 11.13 16.40 19.53
C ARG A 189 10.56 15.21 20.31
N MET A 190 10.33 14.08 19.64
CA MET A 190 9.77 12.89 20.27
C MET A 190 10.83 12.17 21.10
N LYS A 191 10.52 11.96 22.38
CA LYS A 191 11.33 11.17 23.30
C LYS A 191 10.65 9.82 23.51
N ILE A 192 11.33 8.73 23.16
CA ILE A 192 10.84 7.36 23.33
C ILE A 192 11.67 6.68 24.44
N PRO A 193 11.04 6.04 25.43
CA PRO A 193 11.73 5.17 26.37
C PRO A 193 12.41 4.01 25.62
N ARG A 194 13.69 3.71 25.91
CA ARG A 194 14.36 2.55 25.31
C ARG A 194 13.77 1.27 25.90
N VAL A 195 13.08 0.47 25.09
CA VAL A 195 12.71 -0.90 25.44
C VAL A 195 13.68 -1.84 24.72
N VAL A 196 14.45 -2.61 25.49
CA VAL A 196 15.29 -3.68 24.95
C VAL A 196 14.39 -4.89 24.76
N VAL A 197 14.18 -5.31 23.52
CA VAL A 197 13.47 -6.55 23.21
C VAL A 197 14.44 -7.71 23.41
N GLU A 198 14.10 -8.66 24.28
CA GLU A 198 14.83 -9.92 24.41
C GLU A 198 14.65 -10.74 23.13
N ARG A 199 15.76 -11.21 22.55
CA ARG A 199 15.72 -12.08 21.38
C ARG A 199 15.27 -13.48 21.78
N GLY A 200 14.11 -13.90 21.30
CA GLY A 200 13.67 -15.29 21.30
C GLY A 200 14.07 -16.02 20.01
N GLU A 201 14.49 -17.29 20.17
CA GLU A 201 14.75 -18.36 19.19
C GLU A 201 15.57 -18.08 17.90
N THR A 202 16.06 -19.16 17.27
CA THR A 202 16.80 -19.11 16.00
C THR A 202 15.88 -18.80 14.82
N ILE A 203 16.05 -17.62 14.21
CA ILE A 203 15.35 -17.08 13.01
C ILE A 203 15.09 -18.13 11.92
N ILE A 204 16.05 -19.02 11.66
CA ILE A 204 15.93 -20.06 10.62
C ILE A 204 14.81 -21.06 10.95
N ARG A 205 14.69 -21.47 12.21
CA ARG A 205 13.64 -22.40 12.66
C ARG A 205 12.26 -21.76 12.52
N GLU A 206 12.17 -20.47 12.83
CA GLU A 206 10.94 -19.69 12.70
C GLU A 206 10.48 -19.57 11.24
N LEU A 207 11.41 -19.32 10.32
CA LEU A 207 11.13 -19.27 8.87
C LEU A 207 10.63 -20.62 8.36
N ILE A 208 11.30 -21.72 8.74
CA ILE A 208 10.89 -23.08 8.32
C ILE A 208 9.48 -23.41 8.84
N GLU A 209 9.17 -23.09 10.09
CA GLU A 209 7.84 -23.31 10.67
C GLU A 209 6.77 -22.48 9.95
N GLY A 210 7.03 -21.20 9.68
CA GLY A 210 6.13 -20.34 8.92
C GLY A 210 5.87 -20.84 7.50
N TRP A 211 6.91 -21.31 6.79
CA TRP A 211 6.77 -21.86 5.44
C TRP A 211 5.98 -23.15 5.41
N ASN A 212 6.18 -24.03 6.40
CA ASN A 212 5.42 -25.27 6.53
C ASN A 212 3.92 -25.02 6.78
N GLU A 213 3.58 -24.06 7.63
CA GLU A 213 2.19 -23.64 7.85
C GLU A 213 1.58 -22.93 6.64
N PHE A 214 2.38 -22.17 5.89
CA PHE A 214 1.93 -21.50 4.67
C PHE A 214 1.54 -22.51 3.58
N ARG A 215 2.44 -23.47 3.29
CA ARG A 215 2.24 -24.45 2.21
C ARG A 215 1.21 -25.53 2.54
N SER A 216 0.93 -25.77 3.82
CA SER A 216 -0.04 -26.80 4.24
C SER A 216 -1.50 -26.40 4.03
N ARG A 217 -1.76 -25.10 3.78
CA ARG A 217 -3.12 -24.53 3.68
C ARG A 217 -3.40 -24.10 2.25
N GLU A 218 -4.23 -24.87 1.53
CA GLU A 218 -4.49 -24.61 0.11
C GLU A 218 -5.08 -23.22 -0.13
N TRP A 219 -6.12 -22.84 0.62
CA TRP A 219 -6.75 -21.52 0.49
C TRP A 219 -5.78 -20.36 0.66
N LEU A 220 -4.73 -20.53 1.48
CA LEU A 220 -3.78 -19.47 1.80
C LEU A 220 -2.88 -19.20 0.59
N TRP A 221 -2.16 -20.20 0.11
CA TRP A 221 -1.25 -19.99 -1.02
C TRP A 221 -2.00 -19.70 -2.33
N VAL A 222 -3.21 -20.24 -2.52
CA VAL A 222 -4.05 -19.94 -3.70
C VAL A 222 -4.45 -18.45 -3.73
N ILE A 223 -4.91 -17.90 -2.60
CA ILE A 223 -5.28 -16.49 -2.54
C ILE A 223 -4.03 -15.60 -2.64
N VAL A 224 -2.90 -15.99 -2.06
CA VAL A 224 -1.64 -15.24 -2.20
C VAL A 224 -1.19 -15.18 -3.66
N VAL A 225 -1.24 -16.30 -4.40
CA VAL A 225 -0.97 -16.30 -5.85
C VAL A 225 -1.95 -15.38 -6.59
N CYS A 226 -3.24 -15.46 -6.25
CA CYS A 226 -4.26 -14.59 -6.84
C CYS A 226 -3.99 -13.11 -6.56
N ALA A 227 -3.61 -12.76 -5.33
CA ALA A 227 -3.26 -11.41 -4.92
C ALA A 227 -1.96 -10.94 -5.60
N SER A 228 -0.99 -11.83 -5.79
CA SER A 228 0.28 -11.53 -6.48
C SER A 228 0.04 -11.13 -7.93
N VAL A 229 -0.75 -11.94 -8.66
CA VAL A 229 -1.13 -11.65 -10.04
C VAL A 229 -2.03 -10.42 -10.11
N GLY A 230 -2.97 -10.28 -9.18
CA GLY A 230 -3.83 -9.11 -9.04
C GLY A 230 -3.04 -7.82 -8.87
N ASN A 231 -2.06 -7.80 -7.97
CA ASN A 231 -1.16 -6.67 -7.75
C ASN A 231 -0.33 -6.34 -8.99
N LEU A 232 0.17 -7.35 -9.72
CA LEU A 232 0.88 -7.15 -10.98
C LEU A 232 0.02 -6.42 -12.00
N VAL A 233 -1.16 -6.96 -12.31
CA VAL A 233 -2.03 -6.41 -13.37
C VAL A 233 -2.67 -5.09 -12.96
N ALA A 234 -3.04 -4.94 -11.69
CA ALA A 234 -3.58 -3.71 -11.15
C ALA A 234 -2.55 -2.59 -11.17
N THR A 235 -1.33 -2.83 -10.70
CA THR A 235 -0.28 -1.78 -10.69
C THR A 235 0.15 -1.41 -12.11
N ALA A 236 0.31 -2.39 -13.00
CA ALA A 236 0.62 -2.15 -14.41
C ALA A 236 -0.43 -1.27 -15.09
N SER A 237 -1.71 -1.59 -14.88
CA SER A 237 -2.82 -0.89 -15.51
C SER A 237 -3.09 0.47 -14.85
N PHE A 238 -3.16 0.53 -13.53
CA PHE A 238 -3.57 1.71 -12.77
C PHE A 238 -2.44 2.73 -12.58
N SER A 239 -1.20 2.29 -12.31
CA SER A 239 -0.08 3.18 -11.97
C SER A 239 0.79 3.57 -13.15
N VAL A 240 0.78 2.81 -14.26
CA VAL A 240 1.59 3.12 -15.45
C VAL A 240 0.71 3.51 -16.64
N LEU A 241 -0.18 2.61 -17.08
CA LEU A 241 -1.03 2.86 -18.26
C LEU A 241 -2.15 3.85 -17.98
N GLY A 242 -2.67 3.90 -16.75
CA GLY A 242 -3.70 4.84 -16.30
C GLY A 242 -3.29 6.31 -16.48
N PRO A 243 -2.15 6.77 -15.92
CA PRO A 243 -1.63 8.12 -16.16
C PRO A 243 -1.37 8.42 -17.64
N LEU A 244 -0.85 7.44 -18.40
CA LEU A 244 -0.61 7.61 -19.84
C LEU A 244 -1.93 7.87 -20.60
N ILE A 245 -2.95 7.07 -20.33
CA ILE A 245 -4.30 7.24 -20.93
C ILE A 245 -4.89 8.57 -20.50
N ALA A 246 -4.76 8.94 -19.22
CA ALA A 246 -5.26 10.19 -18.71
C ALA A 246 -4.62 11.39 -19.41
N LYS A 247 -3.30 11.35 -19.58
CA LYS A 247 -2.53 12.35 -20.32
C LYS A 247 -2.93 12.45 -21.79
N ARG A 248 -3.11 11.31 -22.46
CA ARG A 248 -3.43 11.28 -23.90
C ARG A 248 -4.89 11.64 -24.21
N TYR A 249 -5.84 11.30 -23.33
CA TYR A 249 -7.26 11.30 -23.70
C TYR A 249 -8.24 11.88 -22.67
N LEU A 250 -7.89 11.96 -21.38
CA LEU A 250 -8.87 12.24 -20.32
C LEU A 250 -8.77 13.65 -19.69
N GLY A 251 -7.79 14.46 -20.10
CA GLY A 251 -7.53 15.78 -19.51
C GLY A 251 -6.36 15.81 -18.53
N GLY A 252 -5.46 14.83 -18.57
CA GLY A 252 -4.18 14.87 -17.87
C GLY A 252 -4.26 14.59 -16.37
N ALA A 253 -3.42 15.29 -15.59
CA ALA A 253 -3.20 15.01 -14.18
C ALA A 253 -4.45 15.21 -13.32
N ALA A 254 -5.28 16.20 -13.64
CA ALA A 254 -6.53 16.44 -12.94
C ALA A 254 -7.50 15.24 -13.08
N ALA A 255 -7.61 14.69 -14.29
CA ALA A 255 -8.47 13.53 -14.55
C ALA A 255 -7.96 12.27 -13.84
N TYR A 256 -6.65 12.01 -13.90
CA TYR A 256 -6.06 10.88 -13.18
C TYR A 256 -6.20 11.04 -11.66
N GLY A 257 -5.91 12.22 -11.11
CA GLY A 257 -6.08 12.51 -9.68
C GLY A 257 -7.54 12.34 -9.22
N ALA A 258 -8.53 12.73 -10.04
CA ALA A 258 -9.94 12.49 -9.75
C ALA A 258 -10.30 10.99 -9.72
N ILE A 259 -9.76 10.18 -10.63
CA ILE A 259 -9.93 8.72 -10.62
C ILE A 259 -9.33 8.11 -9.34
N VAL A 260 -8.09 8.48 -8.99
CA VAL A 260 -7.40 7.99 -7.78
C VAL A 260 -8.15 8.40 -6.51
N ALA A 261 -8.62 9.64 -6.42
CA ALA A 261 -9.41 10.13 -5.28
C ALA A 261 -10.74 9.37 -5.15
N THR A 262 -11.39 9.07 -6.28
CA THR A 262 -12.66 8.33 -6.31
C THR A 262 -12.47 6.86 -5.92
N GLN A 263 -11.41 6.20 -6.39
CA GLN A 263 -11.03 4.86 -5.93
C GLN A 263 -10.74 4.84 -4.42
N SER A 264 -10.07 5.88 -3.92
CA SER A 264 -9.77 6.02 -2.50
C SER A 264 -11.02 6.20 -1.64
N ALA A 265 -12.03 6.93 -2.13
CA ALA A 265 -13.36 6.99 -1.51
C ALA A 265 -14.05 5.62 -1.50
N GLY A 266 -13.84 4.83 -2.55
CA GLY A 266 -14.25 3.44 -2.64
C GLY A 266 -13.66 2.58 -1.51
N PHE A 267 -12.36 2.70 -1.21
CA PHE A 267 -11.76 1.99 -0.08
C PHE A 267 -12.49 2.29 1.24
N ILE A 268 -12.79 3.55 1.54
CA ILE A 268 -13.53 3.90 2.76
C ILE A 268 -14.93 3.27 2.77
N ALA A 269 -15.65 3.36 1.65
CA ALA A 269 -16.97 2.77 1.52
C ALA A 269 -16.94 1.24 1.71
N GLY A 270 -15.94 0.55 1.16
CA GLY A 270 -15.72 -0.89 1.35
C GLY A 270 -15.40 -1.26 2.80
N GLY A 271 -14.64 -0.41 3.50
CA GLY A 271 -14.36 -0.57 4.92
C GLY A 271 -15.62 -0.42 5.78
N MET A 272 -16.42 0.62 5.51
CA MET A 272 -17.72 0.83 6.17
C MET A 272 -18.70 -0.32 5.89
N LEU A 273 -18.71 -0.83 4.66
CA LEU A 273 -19.51 -2.00 4.28
C LEU A 273 -19.08 -3.23 5.08
N SER A 274 -17.77 -3.47 5.20
CA SER A 274 -17.21 -4.61 5.94
C SER A 274 -17.48 -4.57 7.45
N LEU A 275 -17.78 -3.40 8.01
CA LEU A 275 -18.24 -3.30 9.41
C LEU A 275 -19.64 -3.90 9.61
N ARG A 276 -20.52 -3.71 8.62
CA ARG A 276 -21.94 -4.14 8.69
C ARG A 276 -22.16 -5.50 8.07
N TRP A 277 -21.38 -5.85 7.05
CA TRP A 277 -21.55 -7.07 6.29
C TRP A 277 -20.44 -8.08 6.60
N ARG A 278 -20.87 -9.25 7.08
CA ARG A 278 -19.99 -10.33 7.54
C ARG A 278 -20.34 -11.60 6.76
N PRO A 279 -19.77 -11.79 5.55
CA PRO A 279 -20.14 -12.93 4.72
C PRO A 279 -19.77 -14.25 5.40
N ALA A 280 -20.64 -15.25 5.30
CA ALA A 280 -20.40 -16.59 5.85
C ALA A 280 -19.21 -17.29 5.17
N ARG A 281 -18.91 -16.94 3.91
CA ARG A 281 -17.80 -17.45 3.10
C ARG A 281 -16.88 -16.28 2.71
N PRO A 282 -15.99 -15.83 3.60
CA PRO A 282 -15.24 -14.60 3.42
C PRO A 282 -14.35 -14.62 2.17
N LEU A 283 -13.65 -15.71 1.88
CA LEU A 283 -12.73 -15.79 0.74
C LEU A 283 -13.44 -15.82 -0.62
N LEU A 284 -14.58 -16.52 -0.72
CA LEU A 284 -15.40 -16.51 -1.93
C LEU A 284 -15.86 -15.08 -2.26
N VAL A 285 -16.42 -14.38 -1.28
CA VAL A 285 -16.88 -13.00 -1.44
C VAL A 285 -15.72 -12.07 -1.77
N SER A 286 -14.58 -12.24 -1.09
CA SER A 286 -13.37 -11.44 -1.35
C SER A 286 -12.88 -11.61 -2.79
N THR A 287 -12.84 -12.85 -3.28
CA THR A 287 -12.35 -13.15 -4.63
C THR A 287 -13.29 -12.57 -5.69
N LEU A 288 -14.61 -12.66 -5.48
CA LEU A 288 -15.60 -12.02 -6.36
C LEU A 288 -15.57 -10.49 -6.27
N ALA A 289 -15.20 -9.94 -5.10
CA ALA A 289 -15.05 -8.50 -4.92
C ALA A 289 -13.89 -7.91 -5.73
N LEU A 290 -13.03 -8.72 -6.35
CA LEU A 290 -11.98 -8.25 -7.29
C LEU A 290 -12.50 -8.00 -8.71
N LEU A 291 -13.71 -8.45 -9.06
CA LEU A 291 -14.28 -8.27 -10.40
C LEU A 291 -14.44 -6.78 -10.83
N PRO A 292 -14.80 -5.83 -9.95
CA PRO A 292 -14.80 -4.42 -10.31
C PRO A 292 -13.43 -3.87 -10.72
N THR A 293 -12.32 -4.41 -10.20
CA THR A 293 -10.96 -4.06 -10.66
C THR A 293 -10.73 -4.53 -12.09
N ALA A 294 -11.26 -5.69 -12.48
CA ALA A 294 -11.24 -6.14 -13.87
C ALA A 294 -12.06 -5.20 -14.77
N ALA A 295 -13.22 -4.73 -14.30
CA ALA A 295 -14.01 -3.72 -15.02
C ALA A 295 -13.23 -2.39 -15.18
N GLU A 296 -12.47 -1.97 -14.18
CA GLU A 296 -11.63 -0.77 -14.26
C GLU A 296 -10.56 -0.89 -15.37
N ILE A 297 -9.88 -2.03 -15.47
CA ILE A 297 -8.91 -2.32 -16.54
C ILE A 297 -9.60 -2.28 -17.91
N ALA A 298 -10.77 -2.89 -18.04
CA ALA A 298 -11.56 -2.86 -19.28
C ALA A 298 -11.99 -1.44 -19.66
N CYS A 299 -12.36 -0.61 -18.67
CA CYS A 299 -12.68 0.79 -18.90
C CYS A 299 -11.47 1.60 -19.37
N TYR A 300 -10.28 1.38 -18.82
CA TYR A 300 -9.06 2.00 -19.35
C TYR A 300 -8.78 1.59 -20.80
N ALA A 301 -9.09 0.35 -21.19
CA ALA A 301 -8.90 -0.12 -22.56
C ALA A 301 -9.88 0.54 -23.56
N SER A 302 -11.14 0.69 -23.17
CA SER A 302 -12.26 0.97 -24.11
C SER A 302 -12.94 2.34 -23.95
N VAL A 303 -12.86 2.95 -22.77
CA VAL A 303 -13.60 4.18 -22.44
C VAL A 303 -12.66 5.39 -22.40
N ARG A 304 -13.17 6.54 -22.83
CA ARG A 304 -12.43 7.84 -22.86
C ARG A 304 -13.15 8.95 -22.08
N VAL A 305 -14.01 8.57 -21.14
CA VAL A 305 -14.80 9.46 -20.30
C VAL A 305 -14.36 9.31 -18.85
N THR A 306 -13.72 10.35 -18.30
CA THR A 306 -13.16 10.35 -16.95
C THR A 306 -14.19 9.98 -15.89
N ALA A 307 -15.41 10.51 -15.98
CA ALA A 307 -16.47 10.24 -15.00
C ALA A 307 -16.87 8.76 -14.94
N VAL A 308 -16.88 8.06 -16.09
CA VAL A 308 -17.19 6.63 -16.17
C VAL A 308 -16.07 5.81 -15.54
N ILE A 309 -14.81 6.12 -15.88
CA ILE A 309 -13.66 5.43 -15.29
C ILE A 309 -13.60 5.66 -13.78
N ALA A 310 -13.83 6.89 -13.31
CA ALA A 310 -13.89 7.22 -11.90
C ALA A 310 -15.00 6.46 -11.16
N ALA A 311 -16.20 6.37 -11.75
CA ALA A 311 -17.31 5.61 -11.17
C ALA A 311 -16.97 4.11 -11.04
N VAL A 312 -16.33 3.51 -12.03
CA VAL A 312 -15.88 2.10 -11.95
C VAL A 312 -14.74 1.95 -10.94
N ALA A 313 -13.81 2.89 -10.90
CA ALA A 313 -12.72 2.92 -9.92
C ALA A 313 -13.23 3.01 -8.48
N PHE A 314 -14.34 3.72 -8.22
CA PHE A 314 -15.01 3.68 -6.91
C PHE A 314 -15.35 2.25 -6.49
N PHE A 315 -16.00 1.48 -7.36
CA PHE A 315 -16.38 0.10 -7.05
C PHE A 315 -15.17 -0.84 -6.99
N ALA A 316 -14.12 -0.59 -7.79
CA ALA A 316 -12.84 -1.28 -7.65
C ALA A 316 -12.22 -1.04 -6.26
N GLY A 317 -12.23 0.20 -5.76
CA GLY A 317 -11.79 0.53 -4.41
C GLY A 317 -12.62 -0.18 -3.33
N VAL A 318 -13.95 -0.19 -3.46
CA VAL A 318 -14.84 -0.94 -2.54
C VAL A 318 -14.44 -2.42 -2.52
N GLY A 319 -14.27 -3.01 -3.69
CA GLY A 319 -13.95 -4.41 -3.87
C GLY A 319 -12.61 -4.82 -3.26
N LEU A 320 -11.57 -4.02 -3.51
CA LEU A 320 -10.23 -4.22 -2.97
C LEU A 320 -10.20 -4.10 -1.43
N GLU A 321 -10.91 -3.13 -0.83
CA GLU A 321 -10.95 -3.04 0.65
C GLU A 321 -11.73 -4.21 1.25
N VAL A 322 -12.86 -4.60 0.65
CA VAL A 322 -13.63 -5.79 1.08
C VAL A 322 -12.77 -7.05 1.02
N PHE A 323 -11.95 -7.20 -0.03
CA PHE A 323 -10.96 -8.28 -0.12
C PHE A 323 -9.96 -8.21 1.04
N GLY A 324 -9.32 -7.05 1.25
CA GLY A 324 -8.30 -6.88 2.28
C GLY A 324 -8.79 -7.16 3.70
N VAL A 325 -9.97 -6.64 4.07
CA VAL A 325 -10.56 -6.84 5.41
C VAL A 325 -10.88 -8.31 5.66
N ASN A 326 -11.53 -8.97 4.71
CA ASN A 326 -11.89 -10.38 4.84
C ASN A 326 -10.67 -11.30 4.80
N TRP A 327 -9.64 -10.96 4.01
CA TRP A 327 -8.36 -11.67 3.95
C TRP A 327 -7.66 -11.68 5.31
N ILE A 328 -7.41 -10.50 5.88
CA ILE A 328 -6.76 -10.36 7.19
C ILE A 328 -7.57 -11.07 8.27
N THR A 329 -8.90 -10.95 8.22
CA THR A 329 -9.79 -11.65 9.17
C THR A 329 -9.68 -13.17 9.01
N ALA A 330 -9.66 -13.70 7.79
CA ALA A 330 -9.55 -15.13 7.53
C ALA A 330 -8.21 -15.69 8.04
N LEU A 331 -7.10 -14.97 7.79
CA LEU A 331 -5.77 -15.28 8.34
C LEU A 331 -5.82 -15.36 9.87
N GLN A 332 -6.34 -14.32 10.53
CA GLN A 332 -6.43 -14.26 12.00
C GLN A 332 -7.32 -15.35 12.60
N GLN A 333 -8.38 -15.77 11.89
CA GLN A 333 -9.32 -16.78 12.40
C GLN A 333 -8.85 -18.23 12.22
N HIS A 334 -8.06 -18.51 11.18
CA HIS A 334 -7.71 -19.88 10.80
C HIS A 334 -6.25 -20.23 11.08
N ILE A 335 -5.40 -19.25 11.36
CA ILE A 335 -3.98 -19.46 11.65
C ILE A 335 -3.73 -19.26 13.15
N PRO A 336 -3.10 -20.23 13.83
CA PRO A 336 -2.77 -20.09 15.24
C PRO A 336 -1.89 -18.87 15.51
N THR A 337 -2.18 -18.14 16.60
CA THR A 337 -1.49 -16.91 17.01
C THR A 337 0.03 -17.05 17.05
N ARG A 338 0.55 -18.23 17.45
CA ARG A 338 1.99 -18.53 17.53
C ARG A 338 2.73 -18.45 16.20
N VAL A 339 2.07 -18.77 15.08
CA VAL A 339 2.69 -18.80 13.74
C VAL A 339 2.17 -17.69 12.82
N LEU A 340 1.13 -16.96 13.24
CA LEU A 340 0.45 -15.93 12.44
C LEU A 340 1.41 -14.86 11.90
N SER A 341 2.33 -14.35 12.72
CA SER A 341 3.31 -13.32 12.29
C SER A 341 4.23 -13.85 11.17
N ARG A 342 4.64 -15.11 11.24
CA ARG A 342 5.51 -15.76 10.26
C ARG A 342 4.76 -16.02 8.95
N VAL A 343 3.51 -16.47 9.04
CA VAL A 343 2.64 -16.65 7.87
C VAL A 343 2.33 -15.31 7.19
N ASN A 344 2.05 -14.25 7.95
CA ASN A 344 1.85 -12.90 7.41
C ASN A 344 3.08 -12.39 6.64
N SER A 345 4.28 -12.79 7.05
CA SER A 345 5.53 -12.42 6.34
C SER A 345 5.60 -13.08 4.96
N TYR A 346 5.21 -14.35 4.84
CA TYR A 346 5.12 -15.05 3.55
C TYR A 346 3.96 -14.55 2.69
N ASP A 347 2.82 -14.21 3.28
CA ASP A 347 1.71 -13.54 2.58
C ASP A 347 2.17 -12.20 1.99
N ALA A 348 2.75 -11.31 2.80
CA ALA A 348 3.22 -10.01 2.33
C ALA A 348 4.28 -10.14 1.22
N LEU A 349 5.24 -11.06 1.40
CA LEU A 349 6.27 -11.32 0.38
C LEU A 349 5.62 -11.81 -0.93
N GLY A 350 4.78 -12.85 -0.86
CA GLY A 350 4.12 -13.41 -2.03
C GLY A 350 3.25 -12.37 -2.73
N SER A 351 2.34 -11.73 -1.98
CA SER A 351 1.37 -10.78 -2.50
C SER A 351 2.00 -9.55 -3.17
N PHE A 352 3.16 -9.08 -2.70
CA PHE A 352 3.77 -7.84 -3.18
C PHE A 352 4.99 -8.03 -4.11
N VAL A 353 5.61 -9.21 -4.18
CA VAL A 353 6.84 -9.42 -4.98
C VAL A 353 6.64 -9.12 -6.47
N PHE A 354 5.42 -9.22 -6.99
CA PHE A 354 5.11 -8.94 -8.39
C PHE A 354 4.71 -7.49 -8.70
N ILE A 355 4.64 -6.60 -7.70
CA ILE A 355 4.38 -5.17 -7.93
C ILE A 355 5.46 -4.54 -8.83
N PRO A 356 6.77 -4.67 -8.53
CA PRO A 356 7.82 -4.12 -9.40
C PRO A 356 7.80 -4.74 -10.79
N LEU A 357 7.47 -6.04 -10.88
CA LEU A 357 7.37 -6.72 -12.17
C LEU A 357 6.28 -6.11 -13.05
N GLY A 358 5.08 -5.87 -12.49
CA GLY A 358 3.99 -5.19 -13.19
C GLY A 358 4.38 -3.80 -13.68
N LEU A 359 5.08 -3.02 -12.84
CA LEU A 359 5.58 -1.69 -13.19
C LEU A 359 6.59 -1.75 -14.35
N VAL A 360 7.54 -2.69 -14.33
CA VAL A 360 8.59 -2.82 -15.35
C VAL A 360 8.04 -3.28 -16.70
N ILE A 361 7.06 -4.19 -16.73
CA ILE A 361 6.58 -4.78 -17.98
C ILE A 361 5.49 -3.95 -18.67
N ALA A 362 4.76 -3.10 -17.93
CA ALA A 362 3.61 -2.37 -18.46
C ALA A 362 3.94 -1.51 -19.68
N GLY A 363 4.99 -0.69 -19.58
CA GLY A 363 5.44 0.18 -20.66
C GLY A 363 5.95 -0.58 -21.89
N PRO A 364 6.93 -1.49 -21.75
CA PRO A 364 7.48 -2.23 -22.89
C PRO A 364 6.43 -3.05 -23.64
N LEU A 365 5.46 -3.63 -22.93
CA LEU A 365 4.34 -4.33 -23.56
C LEU A 365 3.43 -3.34 -24.31
N ALA A 366 3.12 -2.19 -23.73
CA ALA A 366 2.33 -1.15 -24.38
C ALA A 366 3.03 -0.53 -25.60
N ASP A 367 4.36 -0.42 -25.59
CA ASP A 367 5.14 0.07 -26.74
C ASP A 367 5.16 -0.96 -27.88
N ARG A 368 5.19 -2.25 -27.56
CA ARG A 368 5.25 -3.34 -28.55
C ARG A 368 3.89 -3.73 -29.12
N PHE A 369 2.88 -3.84 -28.26
CA PHE A 369 1.55 -4.37 -28.61
C PHE A 369 0.47 -3.27 -28.65
N GLY A 370 0.79 -2.05 -28.21
CA GLY A 370 -0.19 -0.99 -28.02
C GLY A 370 -0.83 -1.04 -26.64
N VAL A 371 -1.24 0.14 -26.14
CA VAL A 371 -1.81 0.32 -24.79
C VAL A 371 -3.09 -0.49 -24.62
N THR A 372 -4.00 -0.46 -25.60
CA THR A 372 -5.29 -1.14 -25.54
C THR A 372 -5.15 -2.66 -25.47
N ASP A 373 -4.35 -3.26 -26.35
CA ASP A 373 -4.17 -4.71 -26.40
C ASP A 373 -3.42 -5.22 -25.16
N THR A 374 -2.47 -4.43 -24.66
CA THR A 374 -1.77 -4.71 -23.40
C THR A 374 -2.76 -4.73 -22.22
N LEU A 375 -3.70 -3.79 -22.15
CA LEU A 375 -4.74 -3.78 -21.11
C LEU A 375 -5.68 -4.97 -21.21
N TRP A 376 -6.09 -5.37 -22.42
CA TRP A 376 -6.88 -6.58 -22.61
C TRP A 376 -6.11 -7.84 -22.20
N GLY A 377 -4.81 -7.90 -22.46
CA GLY A 377 -3.92 -8.96 -21.97
C GLY A 377 -3.88 -9.02 -20.44
N PHE A 378 -3.66 -7.89 -19.77
CA PHE A 378 -3.70 -7.80 -18.31
C PHE A 378 -5.07 -8.15 -17.72
N LEU A 379 -6.15 -7.74 -18.38
CA LEU A 379 -7.50 -8.14 -18.00
C LEU A 379 -7.67 -9.66 -18.07
N ALA A 380 -7.26 -10.29 -19.17
CA ALA A 380 -7.37 -11.73 -19.35
C ALA A 380 -6.58 -12.49 -18.27
N ILE A 381 -5.36 -12.05 -17.97
CA ILE A 381 -4.53 -12.62 -16.90
C ILE A 381 -5.21 -12.46 -15.54
N GLY A 382 -5.72 -11.27 -15.22
CA GLY A 382 -6.41 -10.98 -13.96
C GLY A 382 -7.68 -11.82 -13.77
N VAL A 383 -8.54 -11.89 -14.79
CA VAL A 383 -9.77 -12.69 -14.76
C VAL A 383 -9.46 -14.18 -14.68
N ALA A 384 -8.45 -14.66 -15.42
CA ALA A 384 -8.00 -16.06 -15.33
C ALA A 384 -7.50 -16.41 -13.92
N SER A 385 -6.75 -15.50 -13.28
CA SER A 385 -6.28 -15.66 -11.90
C SER A 385 -7.43 -15.74 -10.90
N VAL A 386 -8.41 -14.83 -11.00
CA VAL A 386 -9.62 -14.85 -10.16
C VAL A 386 -10.40 -16.14 -10.40
N GLY A 387 -10.59 -16.55 -11.66
CA GLY A 387 -11.24 -17.80 -12.02
C GLY A 387 -10.55 -19.02 -11.42
N ALA A 388 -9.22 -19.09 -11.53
CA ALA A 388 -8.41 -20.16 -10.97
C ALA A 388 -8.53 -20.24 -9.43
N ALA A 389 -8.52 -19.10 -8.74
CA ALA A 389 -8.73 -19.06 -7.29
C ALA A 389 -10.13 -19.57 -6.89
N LEU A 390 -11.16 -19.26 -7.70
CA LEU A 390 -12.52 -19.75 -7.48
C LEU A 390 -12.68 -21.26 -7.76
N LEU A 391 -11.78 -21.90 -8.51
CA LEU A 391 -11.82 -23.36 -8.70
C LEU A 391 -11.46 -24.10 -7.40
N SER A 392 -10.57 -23.54 -6.57
CA SER A 392 -10.20 -24.13 -5.30
C SER A 392 -11.43 -24.32 -4.40
N ARG A 393 -11.61 -25.54 -3.91
CA ARG A 393 -12.72 -25.89 -3.02
C ARG A 393 -12.56 -25.19 -1.68
N ASP A 394 -11.33 -25.09 -1.18
CA ASP A 394 -11.06 -24.45 0.10
C ASP A 394 -11.43 -22.97 0.07
N VAL A 395 -11.07 -22.24 -1.00
CA VAL A 395 -11.49 -20.83 -1.18
C VAL A 395 -13.01 -20.68 -1.19
N ARG A 396 -13.73 -21.57 -1.88
CA ARG A 396 -15.20 -21.50 -2.00
C ARG A 396 -15.95 -21.92 -0.74
N THR A 397 -15.36 -22.77 0.09
CA THR A 397 -16.05 -23.41 1.21
C THR A 397 -15.55 -22.97 2.57
N LEU A 398 -14.42 -22.24 2.66
CA LEU A 398 -13.91 -21.71 3.91
C LEU A 398 -15.00 -20.86 4.56
N ARG A 399 -15.43 -21.28 5.75
CA ARG A 399 -16.44 -20.60 6.52
C ARG A 399 -15.79 -19.69 7.54
N ARG A 400 -16.45 -18.58 7.82
CA ARG A 400 -16.09 -17.74 8.96
C ARG A 400 -16.21 -18.55 10.26
N VAL A 401 -15.23 -18.38 11.15
CA VAL A 401 -15.29 -18.94 12.51
C VAL A 401 -15.98 -17.90 13.41
N ASP A 402 -17.07 -18.29 14.07
CA ASP A 402 -17.73 -17.43 15.07
C ASP A 402 -16.93 -17.41 16.38
N GLY A 403 -17.09 -16.36 17.20
CA GLY A 403 -16.24 -16.10 18.38
C GLY A 403 -16.17 -17.25 19.40
N ALA A 404 -17.17 -18.14 19.44
CA ALA A 404 -17.15 -19.35 20.27
C ALA A 404 -16.22 -20.47 19.74
N GLY A 405 -16.04 -20.56 18.41
CA GLY A 405 -15.14 -21.55 17.79
C GLY A 405 -13.66 -21.16 17.88
N TYR A 406 -13.37 -19.86 18.03
CA TYR A 406 -12.00 -19.36 18.20
C TYR A 406 -11.41 -19.79 19.55
N SER A 407 -12.18 -19.71 20.65
CA SER A 407 -11.70 -20.15 21.96
C SER A 407 -11.50 -21.67 22.02
N GLU A 408 -12.33 -22.45 21.33
CA GLU A 408 -12.14 -23.91 21.22
C GLU A 408 -10.93 -24.29 20.36
N ALA A 409 -10.65 -23.54 19.29
CA ALA A 409 -9.47 -23.77 18.45
C ALA A 409 -8.17 -23.41 19.18
N GLU A 410 -8.16 -22.30 19.93
CA GLU A 410 -7.06 -21.94 20.84
C GLU A 410 -6.88 -22.99 21.94
N ALA A 411 -7.97 -23.44 22.57
CA ALA A 411 -7.92 -24.48 23.60
C ALA A 411 -7.37 -25.82 23.07
N ARG A 412 -7.76 -26.22 21.85
CA ARG A 412 -7.21 -27.44 21.21
C ARG A 412 -5.74 -27.29 20.81
N SER A 413 -5.33 -26.11 20.34
CA SER A 413 -3.93 -25.85 20.02
C SER A 413 -3.04 -25.80 21.26
N ALA A 414 -3.56 -25.30 22.38
CA ALA A 414 -2.86 -25.28 23.67
C ALA A 414 -2.81 -26.67 24.34
N ALA A 415 -3.75 -27.56 24.03
CA ALA A 415 -3.76 -28.94 24.53
C ALA A 415 -2.89 -29.91 23.71
N ALA A 416 -2.48 -29.51 22.49
CA ALA A 416 -1.63 -30.29 21.59
C ALA A 416 -0.13 -29.92 21.67
N SER A 417 0.21 -28.87 22.44
CA SER A 417 1.57 -28.51 22.87
C SER A 417 1.83 -29.08 24.26
#